data_AF-A0A9D1ZCD2-F1
#
_entry.id   AF-A0A9D1ZCD2-F1
#
_cell.length_a   1.000
_cell.length_b   1.000
_cell.length_c   1.000
_cell.angle_alpha   90.00
_cell.angle_beta   90.00
_cell.angle_gamma   90.00
#
_symmetry.space_group_name_H-M   'P 1'
#
loop_
_entity.id
_entity.type
_entity.pdbx_description
1 polymer ?
#
loop_
_entity_poly.entity_id
_entity_poly.type
_entity_poly.pdbx_seq_one_letter_code
_entity_poly.pdbx_strand_id
1 'polypeptide(L)' 'MVAQRPGPQALLACSALRSRAALLAQALLADAVGTTRQTITSIEVGRHTASLPFAHKIARYFGLAIEEVFDLSEIDEGM' A
#
# COMPACT_ATOMS: atom_id res chain seq x y z
N MET A 1 -2.92 -23.88 -1.44
CA MET A 1 -2.20 -22.75 -0.83
C MET A 1 -2.93 -21.49 -1.25
N VAL A 2 -3.89 -21.02 -0.45
CA VAL A 2 -4.73 -19.88 -0.84
C VAL A 2 -3.86 -18.63 -0.72
N ALA A 3 -3.40 -18.10 -1.85
CA ALA A 3 -2.86 -16.76 -1.90
C ALA A 3 -3.99 -15.84 -1.41
N GLN A 4 -3.89 -15.37 -0.17
CA GLN A 4 -4.78 -14.32 0.32
C GLN A 4 -4.58 -13.15 -0.63
N ARG A 5 -5.58 -12.89 -1.48
CA ARG A 5 -5.58 -11.69 -2.32
C ARG A 5 -5.48 -10.51 -1.37
N PRO A 6 -4.54 -9.58 -1.60
CA PRO A 6 -4.38 -8.46 -0.71
C PRO A 6 -5.69 -7.63 -0.78
N GLY A 7 -6.14 -7.13 0.38
CA GLY A 7 -7.45 -6.48 0.50
C GLY A 7 -7.57 -5.21 -0.36
N PRO A 8 -8.77 -4.61 -0.46
CA PRO A 8 -9.20 -3.72 -1.54
C PRO A 8 -8.51 -2.35 -1.67
N GLN A 9 -7.36 -2.12 -1.03
CA GLN A 9 -6.53 -0.90 -1.17
C GLN A 9 -5.06 -1.20 -0.89
N ALA A 10 -4.65 -2.44 -1.15
CA ALA A 10 -3.30 -2.86 -0.82
C ALA A 10 -2.28 -2.13 -1.70
N LEU A 11 -1.19 -1.71 -1.06
CA LEU A 11 0.02 -1.27 -1.74
C LEU A 11 0.54 -2.42 -2.60
N LEU A 12 0.23 -2.38 -3.90
CA LEU A 12 0.65 -3.40 -4.86
C LEU A 12 2.17 -3.50 -4.90
N ALA A 13 2.86 -2.36 -4.77
CA ALA A 13 4.32 -2.24 -4.76
C ALA A 13 5.03 -2.99 -3.61
N CYS A 14 4.39 -3.17 -2.44
CA CYS A 14 5.02 -3.87 -1.31
C CYS A 14 4.60 -5.35 -1.19
N SER A 15 3.44 -5.72 -1.74
CA SER A 15 2.87 -7.07 -1.56
C SER A 15 3.71 -8.20 -2.18
N ALA A 16 4.49 -7.92 -3.23
CA ALA A 16 5.25 -8.93 -3.98
C ALA A 16 6.54 -9.41 -3.28
N LEU A 17 7.03 -8.68 -2.27
CA LEU A 17 8.25 -9.01 -1.55
C LEU A 17 7.87 -9.31 -0.09
N ARG A 18 7.69 -10.58 0.29
CA ARG A 18 7.48 -11.00 1.70
C ARG A 18 8.72 -11.72 2.22
N SER A 19 9.80 -10.99 2.43
CA SER A 19 11.07 -11.50 2.96
C SER A 19 11.65 -10.54 4.01
N ARG A 20 12.76 -10.87 4.68
CA ARG A 20 13.41 -9.97 5.65
C ARG A 20 13.77 -8.59 5.05
N ALA A 21 14.00 -8.53 3.73
CA ALA A 21 14.16 -7.30 2.96
C ALA A 21 12.90 -6.42 2.89
N ALA A 22 11.72 -7.01 3.01
CA ALA A 22 10.43 -6.32 2.97
C ALA A 22 10.12 -5.55 4.26
N LEU A 23 10.52 -6.10 5.41
CA LEU A 23 10.39 -5.39 6.69
C LEU A 23 11.22 -4.10 6.70
N LEU A 24 12.39 -4.15 6.06
CA LEU A 24 13.23 -2.97 5.83
C LEU A 24 12.57 -2.02 4.81
N ALA A 25 12.04 -2.53 3.70
CA ALA A 25 11.36 -1.71 2.69
C ALA A 25 10.13 -0.98 3.25
N GLN A 26 9.32 -1.63 4.10
CA GLN A 26 8.16 -1.03 4.76
C GLN A 26 8.56 0.06 5.77
N ALA A 27 9.63 -0.18 6.54
CA ALA A 27 10.13 0.81 7.48
C ALA A 27 10.68 2.04 6.75
N LEU A 28 11.45 1.83 5.68
CA LEU A 28 11.98 2.91 4.84
C LEU A 28 10.86 3.69 4.15
N LEU A 29 9.84 3.01 3.61
CA LEU A 29 8.68 3.66 3.03
C LEU A 29 7.93 4.48 4.09
N ALA A 30 7.71 3.89 5.28
CA ALA A 30 7.03 4.56 6.38
C ALA A 30 7.76 5.85 6.78
N ASP A 31 9.08 5.79 6.94
CA ASP A 31 9.91 6.95 7.25
C ASP A 31 9.84 8.00 6.13
N ALA A 32 9.93 7.57 4.86
CA ALA A 32 9.90 8.47 3.72
C ALA A 32 8.57 9.20 3.53
N VAL A 33 7.43 8.58 3.85
CA VAL A 33 6.11 9.20 3.74
C VAL A 33 5.60 9.80 5.05
N GLY A 34 6.41 9.73 6.12
CA GLY A 34 6.14 10.33 7.42
C GLY A 34 5.04 9.62 8.21
N THR A 35 5.09 8.29 8.25
CA THR A 35 4.13 7.46 8.97
C THR A 35 4.82 6.33 9.73
N THR A 36 4.04 5.43 10.35
CA THR A 36 4.58 4.24 11.01
C THR A 36 4.55 3.03 10.09
N ARG A 37 5.49 2.10 10.31
CA ARG A 37 5.46 0.78 9.65
C ARG A 37 4.11 0.08 9.84
N GLN A 38 3.49 0.24 11.02
CA GLN A 38 2.20 -0.37 11.32
C GLN A 38 1.08 0.21 10.46
N THR A 39 1.12 1.50 10.14
CA THR A 39 0.21 2.14 9.18
C THR A 39 0.35 1.54 7.78
N ILE A 40 1.58 1.40 7.29
CA ILE A 40 1.86 0.75 5.99
C ILE A 40 1.33 -0.69 5.97
N THR A 41 1.65 -1.49 6.99
CA THR A 41 1.15 -2.87 7.12
C THR A 41 -0.38 -2.93 7.13
N SER A 42 -1.03 -2.04 7.89
CA SER A 42 -2.49 -1.94 7.97
C SER A 42 -3.16 -1.68 6.63
N ILE A 43 -2.54 -0.86 5.78
CA ILE A 43 -3.03 -0.54 4.43
C ILE A 43 -2.80 -1.73 3.49
N GLU A 44 -1.62 -2.35 3.50
CA GLU A 44 -1.32 -3.53 2.68
C GLU A 44 -2.26 -4.72 2.93
N VAL A 45 -2.70 -4.91 4.17
CA VAL A 45 -3.64 -5.99 4.52
C VAL A 45 -5.10 -5.58 4.35
N GLY A 46 -5.38 -4.37 3.86
CA GLY A 46 -6.73 -3.84 3.68
C GLY A 46 -7.50 -3.60 4.98
N ARG A 47 -6.81 -3.49 6.13
CA ARG A 47 -7.45 -3.16 7.42
C ARG A 47 -7.78 -1.67 7.54
N HIS A 48 -7.08 -0.83 6.80
CA HIS A 48 -7.28 0.61 6.81
C HIS A 48 -7.23 1.19 5.41
N THR A 49 -8.19 2.08 5.12
CA THR A 49 -8.22 2.87 3.90
C THR A 49 -7.16 3.96 3.94
N ALA A 50 -6.33 4.06 2.90
CA ALA A 50 -5.42 5.18 2.75
C ALA A 50 -6.22 6.45 2.42
N SER A 51 -5.98 7.56 3.13
CA SER A 51 -6.56 8.84 2.72
C SER A 51 -5.94 9.32 1.41
N LEU A 52 -6.69 10.06 0.60
CA LEU A 52 -6.21 10.64 -0.67
C LEU A 52 -4.85 11.37 -0.55
N PRO A 53 -4.63 12.26 0.44
CA PRO A 53 -3.33 12.90 0.64
C PRO A 53 -2.20 11.92 0.94
N PHE A 54 -2.50 10.82 1.63
CA PHE A 54 -1.54 9.79 1.98
C PHE A 54 -1.21 8.90 0.78
N ALA A 55 -2.23 8.48 0.02
CA ALA A 55 -2.06 7.77 -1.25
C ALA A 55 -1.21 8.58 -2.24
N HIS A 56 -1.47 9.88 -2.34
CA HIS A 56 -0.68 10.79 -3.19
C HIS A 56 0.79 10.89 -2.76
N LYS A 57 1.09 10.91 -1.45
CA LYS A 57 2.48 10.90 -0.96
C LYS A 57 3.22 9.63 -1.37
N ILE A 58 2.56 8.48 -1.26
CA ILE A 58 3.14 7.19 -1.64
C ILE A 58 3.36 7.13 -3.15
N ALA A 59 2.38 7.54 -3.94
CA ALA A 59 2.50 7.62 -5.41
C ALA A 59 3.69 8.50 -5.83
N ARG A 60 3.85 9.68 -5.20
CA ARG A 60 5.00 10.56 -5.43
C ARG A 60 6.34 9.95 -5.01
N TYR A 61 6.38 9.15 -3.96
CA TYR A 61 7.60 8.47 -3.54
C TYR A 61 8.08 7.45 -4.60
N PHE A 62 7.15 6.74 -5.23
CA PHE A 62 7.47 5.78 -6.30
C PHE A 62 7.55 6.41 -7.69
N GLY A 63 7.09 7.66 -7.87
CA GLY A 63 7.02 8.32 -9.17
C GLY A 63 5.98 7.71 -10.10
N LEU A 64 4.92 7.13 -9.54
CA LEU A 64 3.84 6.43 -10.24
C LEU A 64 2.51 7.16 -10.05
N ALA A 65 1.50 6.79 -10.85
CA ALA A 65 0.12 7.20 -10.60
C ALA A 65 -0.47 6.49 -9.37
N ILE A 66 -1.56 7.01 -8.80
CA ILE A 66 -2.19 6.41 -7.60
C ILE A 66 -2.76 5.03 -7.94
N GLU A 67 -3.36 4.93 -9.13
CA GLU A 67 -3.95 3.74 -9.73
C GLU A 67 -2.93 2.63 -9.99
N GLU A 68 -1.65 2.97 -10.12
CA GLU A 68 -0.55 2.02 -10.27
C GLU A 68 -0.03 1.50 -8.92
N VAL A 69 -0.29 2.23 -7.83
CA VAL A 69 0.19 1.92 -6.47
C VAL A 69 -0.86 1.21 -5.64
N PHE A 70 -2.13 1.56 -5.83
CA PHE A 70 -3.27 1.06 -5.07
C PHE A 70 -4.22 0.31 -6.00
N ASP A 71 -4.71 -0.84 -5.53
CA ASP A 71 -5.87 -1.48 -6.15
C ASP A 71 -7.12 -0.65 -5.80
N LEU A 72 -7.77 -0.07 -6.81
CA LEU A 72 -9.00 0.72 -6.67
C LEU A 72 -10.23 -0.01 -7.24
N SER A 73 -10.10 -1.30 -7.58
CA SER A 73 -11.16 -2.06 -8.27
C SER A 73 -12.48 -2.09 -7.50
N GLU A 74 -12.44 -2.12 -6.16
CA GLU A 74 -13.67 -2.08 -5.33
C GLU A 74 -14.24 -0.66 -5.13
N ILE A 75 -13.50 0.40 -5.46
CA ILE A 75 -14.02 1.77 -5.45
C ILE A 75 -14.83 2.05 -6.74
N ASP A 76 -14.48 1.38 -7.84
CA ASP A 76 -15.10 1.54 -9.15
C ASP A 76 -16.47 0.83 -9.28
N GLU A 77 -16.76 -0.20 -8.46
CA GLU A 77 -18.03 -0.94 -8.48
C GLU A 77 -19.25 -0.17 -7.93
N GLY A 78 -19.09 1.11 -7.59
CA GLY A 78 -20.10 1.93 -6.89
C GLY A 78 -20.67 3.13 -7.66
N MET A 79 -20.42 3.28 -8.97
CA MET A 79 -21.04 4.33 -9.81
C MET A 79 -22.19 3.82 -10.67
#